data_AF-A0A6J6KL59-F1
#
_entry.id   AF-A0A6J6KL59-F1
#
_cell.length_a   1.000
_cell.length_b   1.000
_cell.length_c   1.000
_cell.angle_alpha   90.00
_cell.angle_beta   90.00
_cell.angle_gamma   90.00
#
_symmetry.space_group_name_H-M   'P 1'
#
loop_
_entity.id
_entity.type
_entity.pdbx_description
1 polymer ?
#
loop_
_entity_poly.entity_id
_entity_poly.type
_entity_poly.pdbx_seq_one_letter_code
_entity_poly.pdbx_strand_id
1 'polypeptide(L)'
;MRKRLAIVASVLSLALLAPMSAEGVEFGQDATGDPNAVWVMGASGFLYSDRIVFTAAHTVEFFGDNFARDAYLFAPGVKNGPNNKRYFAQKVLTAPTYRTRVGTDNTRVDDFAIIILRESMPVQNKVEVASAADIESFIREKAPVEMVGYGFQNESSRKDLQWRSSQSPHKMTSVLVSGEDLRKYYAAYPGWMQPNQTILDLGVPNNEKTGSNCDGDSGSGFFVQKGNVRYYIGAAGGSQAGITNCNGSFTRFAPHGGMSGVNPTYKFLSLIKEAEDFVANEKKLEAAKLEEERVARELKAKQDADERARVEAELKAKLEAEAKIAAEAAAKVAADAALLAAKKKSQDLAKKQNVGKSCSKLRSSRTVSEVKFVCVKQGKRLVWALR
;
A
#
# COMPACT_ATOMS: atom_id res chain seq x y z
N MET A 1 67.59 11.20 10.23
CA MET A 1 66.55 12.19 10.61
C MET A 1 65.59 12.39 9.44
N ARG A 2 64.43 11.74 9.46
CA ARG A 2 63.41 11.81 8.39
C ARG A 2 62.55 13.06 8.59
N LYS A 3 62.69 14.06 7.72
CA LYS A 3 61.77 15.21 7.65
C LYS A 3 60.55 14.80 6.85
N ARG A 4 59.36 14.81 7.48
CA ARG A 4 58.07 14.63 6.82
C ARG A 4 57.65 15.97 6.22
N LEU A 5 57.53 16.04 4.90
CA LEU A 5 56.81 17.11 4.19
C LEU A 5 55.31 16.84 4.36
N ALA A 6 54.57 17.77 4.96
CA ALA A 6 53.12 17.80 4.92
C ALA A 6 52.69 18.71 3.77
N ILE A 7 52.10 18.14 2.73
CA ILE A 7 51.46 18.87 1.64
C ILE A 7 50.00 19.06 2.05
N VAL A 8 49.63 20.30 2.36
CA VAL A 8 48.23 20.70 2.56
C VAL A 8 47.64 20.98 1.18
N ALA A 9 46.82 20.06 0.68
CA ALA A 9 46.04 20.27 -0.53
C ALA A 9 44.79 21.12 -0.16
N SER A 10 44.84 22.41 -0.48
CA SER A 10 43.68 23.30 -0.38
C SER A 10 42.84 23.13 -1.64
N VAL A 11 41.74 22.38 -1.57
CA VAL A 11 40.77 22.28 -2.67
C VAL A 11 39.85 23.50 -2.59
N LEU A 12 40.14 24.49 -3.43
CA LEU A 12 39.29 25.64 -3.65
C LEU A 12 38.17 25.24 -4.64
N SER A 13 37.04 24.76 -4.11
CA SER A 13 35.85 24.49 -4.90
C SER A 13 35.17 25.81 -5.26
N LEU A 14 35.45 26.30 -6.47
CA LEU A 14 34.77 27.44 -7.07
C LEU A 14 33.38 26.97 -7.57
N ALA A 15 32.35 27.12 -6.73
CA ALA A 15 30.97 26.91 -7.15
C ALA A 15 30.55 28.07 -8.07
N LEU A 16 30.53 27.80 -9.38
CA LEU A 16 29.88 28.65 -10.37
C LEU A 16 28.37 28.64 -10.10
N LEU A 17 27.89 29.64 -9.34
CA LEU A 17 26.47 29.96 -9.26
C LEU A 17 26.05 30.58 -10.60
N ALA A 18 25.49 29.76 -11.49
CA ALA A 18 24.67 30.27 -12.57
C ALA A 18 23.49 31.06 -11.96
N PRO A 19 23.08 32.20 -12.54
CA PRO A 19 21.84 32.85 -12.14
C PRO A 19 20.69 31.92 -12.56
N MET A 20 20.16 31.17 -11.58
CA MET A 20 19.00 30.32 -11.80
C MET A 20 17.77 31.23 -11.86
N SER A 21 17.12 31.26 -13.03
CA SER A 21 15.82 31.91 -13.22
C SER A 21 14.77 31.20 -12.37
N ALA A 22 13.93 32.00 -11.71
CA ALA A 22 12.97 31.55 -10.73
C ALA A 22 11.60 31.27 -11.38
N GLU A 23 11.22 30.00 -11.47
CA GLU A 23 9.84 29.56 -11.62
C GLU A 23 9.54 28.70 -10.39
N GLY A 24 8.54 29.10 -9.58
CA GLY A 24 8.47 28.79 -8.14
C GLY A 24 7.17 29.18 -7.48
N VAL A 25 6.85 28.64 -6.29
CA VAL A 25 6.19 29.40 -5.20
C VAL A 25 6.70 30.82 -5.32
N GLU A 26 5.89 31.79 -5.75
CA GLU A 26 6.35 32.96 -6.51
C GLU A 26 7.81 33.34 -6.29
N PHE A 27 8.65 33.18 -7.32
CA PHE A 27 10.11 33.33 -7.28
C PHE A 27 10.92 32.21 -6.58
N GLY A 28 10.31 31.06 -6.30
CA GLY A 28 10.92 29.85 -5.76
C GLY A 28 11.57 28.93 -6.81
N GLN A 29 11.88 27.69 -6.42
CA GLN A 29 12.57 26.70 -7.24
C GLN A 29 11.76 25.40 -7.37
N ASP A 30 11.83 24.71 -8.51
CA ASP A 30 11.20 23.40 -8.69
C ASP A 30 11.70 22.42 -7.62
N ALA A 31 10.74 21.77 -6.96
CA ALA A 31 10.96 20.85 -5.86
C ALA A 31 10.32 19.49 -6.15
N THR A 32 10.11 19.17 -7.43
CA THR A 32 9.72 17.83 -7.86
C THR A 32 10.66 16.78 -7.25
N GLY A 33 10.08 15.78 -6.59
CA GLY A 33 10.80 14.78 -5.81
C GLY A 33 10.92 15.07 -4.31
N ASP A 34 10.40 16.20 -3.82
CA ASP A 34 10.39 16.47 -2.37
C ASP A 34 9.59 15.38 -1.61
N PRO A 35 10.18 14.74 -0.58
CA PRO A 35 9.58 13.57 0.06
C PRO A 35 8.45 13.88 1.05
N ASN A 36 8.16 15.15 1.34
CA ASN A 36 7.08 15.53 2.24
C ASN A 36 6.04 16.47 1.61
N ALA A 37 6.30 17.07 0.45
CA ALA A 37 5.32 17.92 -0.23
C ALA A 37 4.19 17.10 -0.87
N VAL A 38 2.94 17.31 -0.45
CA VAL A 38 1.79 16.54 -0.95
C VAL A 38 0.78 17.48 -1.60
N TRP A 39 0.28 17.08 -2.78
CA TRP A 39 -0.84 17.77 -3.42
C TRP A 39 -2.18 17.30 -2.84
N VAL A 40 -3.06 18.25 -2.49
CA VAL A 40 -4.34 18.01 -1.81
C VAL A 40 -5.48 18.69 -2.58
N MET A 41 -6.01 18.05 -3.62
CA MET A 41 -7.18 18.54 -4.38
C MET A 41 -7.14 20.02 -4.83
N GLY A 42 -5.96 20.56 -5.13
CA GLY A 42 -5.77 21.96 -5.51
C GLY A 42 -5.25 22.87 -4.39
N ALA A 43 -4.97 22.28 -3.23
CA ALA A 43 -4.19 22.85 -2.14
C ALA A 43 -2.93 22.00 -1.90
N SER A 44 -2.24 22.29 -0.79
CA SER A 44 -1.00 21.62 -0.40
C SER A 44 -1.12 20.94 0.97
N GLY A 45 -0.20 20.03 1.22
CA GLY A 45 -0.07 19.31 2.47
C GLY A 45 1.37 18.89 2.72
N PHE A 46 1.64 18.47 3.94
CA PHE A 46 2.94 18.01 4.39
C PHE A 46 2.83 16.59 4.96
N LEU A 47 3.47 15.61 4.32
CA LEU A 47 3.50 14.23 4.79
C LEU A 47 4.30 14.16 6.09
N TYR A 48 3.61 14.00 7.22
CA TYR A 48 4.21 13.86 8.54
C TYR A 48 4.67 12.42 8.79
N SER A 49 3.80 11.46 8.50
CA SER A 49 4.09 10.03 8.55
C SER A 49 3.34 9.31 7.43
N ASP A 50 3.54 8.01 7.27
CA ASP A 50 3.08 7.26 6.10
C ASP A 50 1.56 7.32 5.87
N ARG A 51 0.77 7.63 6.90
CA ARG A 51 -0.68 7.85 6.78
C ARG A 51 -1.17 9.19 7.32
N ILE A 52 -0.27 10.09 7.69
CA ILE A 52 -0.65 11.36 8.32
C ILE A 52 -0.10 12.51 7.50
N VAL A 53 -1.00 13.36 7.01
CA VAL A 53 -0.67 14.58 6.27
C VAL A 53 -1.18 15.79 7.04
N PHE A 54 -0.29 16.73 7.34
CA PHE A 54 -0.66 18.02 7.90
C PHE A 54 -1.09 18.97 6.77
N THR A 55 -2.10 19.80 7.04
CA THR A 55 -2.59 20.81 6.11
C THR A 55 -3.24 21.97 6.89
N ALA A 56 -3.77 22.95 6.16
CA ALA A 56 -4.53 24.06 6.74
C ALA A 56 -5.99 23.64 6.96
N ALA A 57 -6.58 24.08 8.06
CA ALA A 57 -7.98 23.77 8.39
C ALA A 57 -8.96 24.34 7.34
N HIS A 58 -8.68 25.53 6.81
CA HIS A 58 -9.53 26.11 5.78
C HIS A 58 -9.51 25.35 4.46
N THR A 59 -8.48 24.54 4.19
CA THR A 59 -8.49 23.61 3.06
C THR A 59 -9.63 22.61 3.24
N VAL A 60 -9.77 22.05 4.44
CA VAL A 60 -10.84 21.09 4.77
C VAL A 60 -12.22 21.77 4.72
N GLU A 61 -12.35 22.96 5.32
CA GLU A 61 -13.59 23.76 5.31
C GLU A 61 -14.06 24.05 3.89
N PHE A 62 -13.15 24.44 2.99
CA PHE A 62 -13.48 24.78 1.60
C PHE A 62 -14.17 23.63 0.84
N PHE A 63 -13.83 22.39 1.16
CA PHE A 63 -14.43 21.20 0.53
C PHE A 63 -15.63 20.62 1.32
N GLY A 64 -15.89 21.12 2.53
CA GLY A 64 -17.08 20.81 3.33
C GLY A 64 -17.15 19.39 3.91
N ASP A 65 -18.34 19.02 4.37
CA ASP A 65 -18.59 17.80 5.18
C ASP A 65 -18.20 16.48 4.50
N ASN A 66 -18.14 16.47 3.16
CA ASN A 66 -17.77 15.28 2.40
C ASN A 66 -16.26 15.13 2.21
N PHE A 67 -15.42 16.04 2.72
CA PHE A 67 -13.99 16.01 2.47
C PHE A 67 -13.36 14.67 2.87
N ALA A 68 -13.63 14.13 4.06
CA ALA A 68 -13.08 12.82 4.44
C ALA A 68 -13.51 11.65 3.53
N ARG A 69 -14.65 11.78 2.84
CA ARG A 69 -15.17 10.76 1.91
C ARG A 69 -14.53 10.87 0.53
N ASP A 70 -14.40 12.10 0.03
CA ASP A 70 -14.09 12.39 -1.37
C ASP A 70 -12.63 12.85 -1.58
N ALA A 71 -11.96 13.27 -0.50
CA ALA A 71 -10.60 13.78 -0.58
C ALA A 71 -9.61 12.72 -0.99
N TYR A 72 -8.79 13.09 -1.98
CA TYR A 72 -7.64 12.31 -2.40
C TYR A 72 -6.40 13.19 -2.55
N LEU A 73 -5.26 12.54 -2.36
CA LEU A 73 -3.95 13.14 -2.37
C LEU A 73 -3.07 12.36 -3.36
N PHE A 74 -2.00 12.98 -3.83
CA PHE A 74 -0.97 12.28 -4.59
C PHE A 74 0.23 11.93 -3.72
N ALA A 75 1.06 10.99 -4.19
CA ALA A 75 2.33 10.68 -3.55
C ALA A 75 3.20 11.94 -3.40
N PRO A 76 4.08 12.00 -2.40
CA PRO A 76 4.88 13.20 -2.17
C PRO A 76 5.79 13.53 -3.36
N GLY A 77 5.94 14.82 -3.64
CA GLY A 77 6.91 15.35 -4.61
C GLY A 77 6.55 15.14 -6.08
N VAL A 78 5.43 14.46 -6.40
CA VAL A 78 5.05 14.23 -7.79
C VAL A 78 4.41 15.47 -8.40
N LYS A 79 4.61 15.67 -9.70
CA LYS A 79 3.84 16.64 -10.48
C LYS A 79 2.36 16.23 -10.50
N ASN A 80 1.45 17.16 -10.25
CA ASN A 80 0.01 16.94 -10.40
C ASN A 80 -0.30 16.45 -11.84
N GLY A 81 -1.11 15.40 -11.93
CA GLY A 81 -1.53 14.82 -13.19
C GLY A 81 -2.54 13.69 -13.01
N PRO A 82 -3.34 13.38 -14.04
CA PRO A 82 -4.42 12.39 -13.96
C PRO A 82 -3.92 10.96 -13.77
N ASN A 83 -2.65 10.67 -14.10
CA ASN A 83 -2.06 9.34 -14.02
C ASN A 83 -1.50 9.01 -12.63
N ASN A 84 -1.49 9.97 -11.71
CA ASN A 84 -0.99 9.72 -10.36
C ASN A 84 -1.92 8.80 -9.58
N LYS A 85 -1.33 7.89 -8.80
CA LYS A 85 -2.08 7.11 -7.81
C LYS A 85 -2.74 8.05 -6.80
N ARG A 86 -4.04 7.84 -6.57
CA ARG A 86 -4.84 8.57 -5.60
C ARG A 86 -4.79 7.86 -4.24
N TYR A 87 -4.43 8.61 -3.21
CA TYR A 87 -4.46 8.18 -1.81
C TYR A 87 -5.65 8.85 -1.13
N PHE A 88 -6.60 8.07 -0.64
CA PHE A 88 -7.86 8.61 -0.12
C PHE A 88 -7.78 8.90 1.38
N ALA A 89 -8.46 9.98 1.79
CA ALA A 89 -8.69 10.28 3.20
C ALA A 89 -9.58 9.20 3.84
N GLN A 90 -9.28 8.89 5.10
CA GLN A 90 -10.06 8.02 5.98
C GLN A 90 -10.75 8.84 7.07
N LYS A 91 -10.02 9.76 7.69
CA LYS A 91 -10.48 10.62 8.77
C LYS A 91 -9.76 11.97 8.66
N VAL A 92 -10.41 13.02 9.12
CA VAL A 92 -9.78 14.34 9.27
C VAL A 92 -10.00 14.85 10.68
N LEU A 93 -8.94 15.42 11.25
CA LEU A 93 -8.97 16.10 12.54
C LEU A 93 -8.64 17.57 12.32
N THR A 94 -9.53 18.46 12.73
CA THR A 94 -9.29 19.91 12.67
C THR A 94 -8.90 20.40 14.06
N ALA A 95 -8.00 21.38 14.15
CA ALA A 95 -7.68 22.02 15.42
C ALA A 95 -8.98 22.49 16.11
N PRO A 96 -9.23 22.13 17.38
CA PRO A 96 -10.50 22.42 18.05
C PRO A 96 -10.71 23.93 18.28
N THR A 97 -9.62 24.70 18.25
CA THR A 97 -9.60 26.16 18.37
C THR A 97 -9.59 26.85 17.00
N TYR A 98 -9.69 26.09 15.90
CA TYR A 98 -9.75 26.67 14.56
C TYR A 98 -10.91 27.65 14.45
N ARG A 99 -10.60 28.85 13.95
CA ARG A 99 -11.60 29.86 13.62
C ARG A 99 -11.35 30.37 12.21
N THR A 100 -12.39 30.28 11.38
CA THR A 100 -12.42 30.92 10.06
C THR A 100 -12.43 32.44 10.17
N ARG A 101 -12.35 33.14 9.04
CA ARG A 101 -12.43 34.61 9.01
C ARG A 101 -13.82 35.07 9.47
N VAL A 102 -13.90 36.11 10.29
CA VAL A 102 -15.19 36.61 10.84
C VAL A 102 -15.31 38.10 10.60
N GLY A 103 -16.43 38.51 9.99
CA GLY A 103 -16.71 39.92 9.71
C GLY A 103 -15.61 40.55 8.88
N THR A 104 -14.96 41.57 9.44
CA THR A 104 -13.86 42.31 8.80
C THR A 104 -12.47 41.78 9.19
N ASP A 105 -12.39 40.79 10.10
CA ASP A 105 -11.16 40.10 10.49
C ASP A 105 -10.80 39.00 9.49
N ASN A 106 -9.71 39.24 8.77
CA ASN A 106 -9.18 38.37 7.73
C ASN A 106 -8.20 37.31 8.27
N THR A 107 -8.05 37.21 9.58
CA THR A 107 -7.19 36.21 10.23
C THR A 107 -7.94 34.90 10.39
N ARG A 108 -7.25 33.80 10.07
CA ARG A 108 -7.64 32.47 10.51
C ARG A 108 -6.83 32.10 11.74
N VAL A 109 -7.51 31.72 12.81
CA VAL A 109 -6.86 31.33 14.07
C VAL A 109 -6.68 29.83 14.06
N ASP A 110 -5.50 29.36 14.44
CA ASP A 110 -5.18 27.94 14.58
C ASP A 110 -5.57 27.13 13.33
N ASP A 111 -5.18 27.67 12.16
CA ASP A 111 -5.52 27.17 10.82
C ASP A 111 -4.76 25.87 10.49
N PHE A 112 -5.05 24.81 11.25
CA PHE A 112 -4.34 23.54 11.21
C PHE A 112 -5.32 22.36 11.20
N ALA A 113 -5.06 21.40 10.32
CA ALA A 113 -5.78 20.13 10.26
C ALA A 113 -4.85 18.98 9.90
N ILE A 114 -5.31 17.78 10.22
CA ILE A 114 -4.62 16.51 9.98
C ILE A 114 -5.53 15.64 9.13
N ILE A 115 -5.01 15.20 7.98
CA ILE A 115 -5.64 14.21 7.13
C ILE A 115 -5.01 12.85 7.44
N ILE A 116 -5.85 11.89 7.81
CA ILE A 116 -5.45 10.49 8.01
C ILE A 116 -5.84 9.71 6.76
N LEU A 117 -4.88 9.02 6.16
CA LEU A 117 -5.04 8.27 4.91
C LEU A 117 -5.47 6.83 5.16
N ARG A 118 -6.25 6.26 4.22
CA ARG A 118 -6.66 4.85 4.24
C ARG A 118 -5.49 3.89 4.01
N GLU A 119 -4.47 4.33 3.30
CA GLU A 119 -3.31 3.52 2.94
C GLU A 119 -2.02 4.33 3.07
N SER A 120 -0.90 3.63 3.19
CA SER A 120 0.41 4.23 3.42
C SER A 120 1.03 4.83 2.15
N MET A 121 1.47 6.07 2.23
CA MET A 121 2.38 6.73 1.29
C MET A 121 3.85 6.38 1.59
N PRO A 122 4.74 6.43 0.59
CA PRO A 122 6.17 6.26 0.81
C PRO A 122 6.74 7.44 1.60
N VAL A 123 7.39 7.16 2.73
CA VAL A 123 8.08 8.16 3.57
C VAL A 123 9.59 7.97 3.42
N GLN A 124 10.33 9.07 3.23
CA GLN A 124 11.80 9.03 3.14
C GLN A 124 12.48 9.76 4.31
N ASN A 125 11.85 10.82 4.82
CA ASN A 125 12.40 11.63 5.91
C ASN A 125 11.69 11.34 7.23
N LYS A 126 12.44 11.47 8.33
CA LYS A 126 11.82 11.57 9.66
C LYS A 126 11.27 12.99 9.82
N VAL A 127 10.06 13.11 10.33
CA VAL A 127 9.46 14.40 10.67
C VAL A 127 9.30 14.49 12.19
N GLU A 128 9.65 15.63 12.74
CA GLU A 128 9.40 15.98 14.14
C GLU A 128 8.66 17.32 14.18
N VAL A 129 7.74 17.50 15.12
CA VAL A 129 7.13 18.82 15.34
C VAL A 129 8.11 19.65 16.15
N ALA A 130 8.48 20.82 15.63
CA ALA A 130 9.41 21.73 16.30
C ALA A 130 8.84 22.16 17.65
N SER A 131 9.61 21.94 18.72
CA SER A 131 9.25 22.41 20.06
C SER A 131 9.37 23.93 20.17
N ALA A 132 8.86 24.52 21.26
CA ALA A 132 9.08 25.93 21.54
C ALA A 132 10.58 26.28 21.60
N ALA A 133 11.41 25.42 22.19
CA ALA A 133 12.85 25.61 22.27
C ALA A 133 13.53 25.54 20.89
N ASP A 134 13.07 24.62 20.02
CA ASP A 134 13.56 24.55 18.64
C ASP A 134 13.26 25.84 17.88
N ILE A 135 12.03 26.34 17.99
CA ILE A 135 11.60 27.60 17.35
C ILE A 135 12.46 28.78 17.81
N GLU A 136 12.68 28.92 19.12
CA GLU A 136 13.57 29.96 19.66
C GLU A 136 14.99 29.83 19.11
N SER A 137 15.50 28.60 18.99
CA SER A 137 16.80 28.31 18.38
C SER A 137 16.83 28.74 16.91
N PHE A 138 15.80 28.38 16.13
CA PHE A 138 15.71 28.67 14.70
C PHE A 138 15.67 30.17 14.44
N ILE A 139 14.94 30.94 15.26
CA ILE A 139 14.90 32.41 15.18
C ILE A 139 16.28 32.99 15.51
N ARG A 140 16.88 32.58 16.64
CA ARG A 140 18.17 33.11 17.10
C ARG A 140 19.30 32.83 16.11
N GLU A 141 19.33 31.62 15.56
CA GLU A 141 20.37 31.15 14.62
C GLU A 141 20.09 31.57 13.18
N LYS A 142 18.89 32.12 12.90
CA LYS A 142 18.41 32.37 11.54
C LYS A 142 18.51 31.11 10.67
N ALA A 143 18.07 29.98 11.23
CA ALA A 143 18.09 28.71 10.53
C ALA A 143 17.26 28.82 9.23
N PRO A 144 17.71 28.20 8.11
CA PRO A 144 16.95 28.20 6.88
C PRO A 144 15.60 27.51 7.09
N VAL A 145 14.52 28.27 6.89
CA VAL A 145 13.14 27.77 6.89
C VAL A 145 12.72 27.56 5.44
N GLU A 146 12.29 26.35 5.13
CA GLU A 146 11.80 25.98 3.82
C GLU A 146 10.28 25.78 3.85
N MET A 147 9.62 26.03 2.71
CA MET A 147 8.24 25.63 2.47
C MET A 147 8.15 25.11 1.04
N VAL A 148 7.52 23.95 0.88
CA VAL A 148 7.30 23.33 -0.43
C VAL A 148 5.80 23.17 -0.65
N GLY A 149 5.28 23.72 -1.76
CA GLY A 149 3.85 23.79 -2.04
C GLY A 149 3.50 23.68 -3.53
N TYR A 150 2.22 23.49 -3.82
CA TYR A 150 1.64 23.29 -5.14
C TYR A 150 0.80 24.48 -5.64
N GLY A 151 0.96 25.64 -5.01
CA GLY A 151 0.24 26.85 -5.33
C GLY A 151 0.58 27.42 -6.71
N PHE A 152 0.00 28.58 -6.99
CA PHE A 152 0.39 29.36 -8.15
C PHE A 152 1.85 29.77 -8.06
N GLN A 153 2.49 29.90 -9.23
CA GLN A 153 3.91 30.25 -9.31
C GLN A 153 4.17 31.66 -9.83
N ASN A 154 3.20 32.21 -10.53
CA ASN A 154 3.24 33.56 -11.08
C ASN A 154 1.82 33.95 -11.50
N GLU A 155 1.67 35.17 -12.01
CA GLU A 155 0.37 35.67 -12.48
C GLU A 155 -0.23 34.82 -13.61
N SER A 156 0.60 34.27 -14.50
CA SER A 156 0.11 33.44 -15.61
C SER A 156 -0.55 32.16 -15.12
N SER A 157 -0.01 31.55 -14.05
CA SER A 157 -0.58 30.37 -13.39
C SER A 157 -2.01 30.58 -12.88
N ARG A 158 -2.41 31.83 -12.58
CA ARG A 158 -3.79 32.14 -12.15
C ARG A 158 -4.80 32.13 -13.29
N LYS A 159 -4.35 32.45 -14.50
CA LYS A 159 -5.21 32.60 -15.70
C LYS A 159 -5.25 31.31 -16.52
N ASP A 160 -4.22 30.48 -16.41
CA ASP A 160 -4.15 29.20 -17.11
C ASP A 160 -4.96 28.12 -16.39
N LEU A 161 -6.05 27.66 -17.03
CA LEU A 161 -6.87 26.56 -16.52
C LEU A 161 -6.16 25.20 -16.60
N GLN A 162 -5.21 25.02 -17.53
CA GLN A 162 -4.41 23.80 -17.66
C GLN A 162 -3.30 23.71 -16.61
N TRP A 163 -2.88 24.85 -16.06
CA TRP A 163 -1.94 24.89 -14.95
C TRP A 163 -2.41 24.01 -13.77
N ARG A 164 -3.72 24.08 -13.48
CA ARG A 164 -4.34 23.35 -12.35
C ARG A 164 -4.28 21.83 -12.46
N SER A 165 -3.96 21.28 -13.63
CA SER A 165 -3.79 19.84 -13.84
C SER A 165 -2.33 19.43 -14.06
N SER A 166 -1.39 20.37 -13.93
CA SER A 166 0.02 20.16 -14.24
C SER A 166 1.01 20.83 -13.27
N GLN A 167 0.55 21.26 -12.08
CA GLN A 167 1.42 21.87 -11.05
C GLN A 167 2.53 20.91 -10.57
N SER A 168 3.79 21.32 -10.62
CA SER A 168 4.86 20.72 -9.82
C SER A 168 5.02 21.44 -8.47
N PRO A 169 5.44 20.72 -7.42
CA PRO A 169 5.74 21.35 -6.14
C PRO A 169 6.95 22.26 -6.29
N HIS A 170 6.91 23.41 -5.63
CA HIS A 170 8.02 24.36 -5.63
C HIS A 170 8.36 24.81 -4.22
N LYS A 171 9.62 25.18 -4.04
CA LYS A 171 10.22 25.53 -2.77
C LYS A 171 10.52 27.02 -2.66
N MET A 172 10.25 27.56 -1.49
CA MET A 172 10.81 28.83 -1.02
C MET A 172 11.74 28.60 0.18
N THR A 173 12.67 29.54 0.42
CA THR A 173 13.62 29.45 1.53
C THR A 173 13.80 30.83 2.16
N SER A 174 13.54 30.93 3.46
CA SER A 174 13.61 32.17 4.24
C SER A 174 14.11 31.86 5.66
N VAL A 175 13.75 32.71 6.63
CA VAL A 175 14.04 32.56 8.05
C VAL A 175 12.76 32.73 8.87
N LEU A 176 12.77 32.25 10.10
CA LEU A 176 11.69 32.49 11.06
C LEU A 176 11.95 33.80 11.82
N VAL A 177 10.93 34.61 12.01
CA VAL A 177 10.97 35.78 12.89
C VAL A 177 9.98 35.64 14.04
N SER A 178 10.32 36.27 15.17
CA SER A 178 9.48 36.28 16.37
C SER A 178 8.14 36.96 16.12
N GLY A 179 7.14 36.64 16.94
CA GLY A 179 5.87 37.37 16.92
C GLY A 179 6.05 38.87 17.20
N GLU A 180 7.07 39.27 17.96
CA GLU A 180 7.36 40.69 18.22
C GLU A 180 7.79 41.39 16.94
N ASP A 181 8.71 40.78 16.17
CA ASP A 181 9.18 41.36 14.91
C ASP A 181 8.09 41.32 13.82
N LEU A 182 7.24 40.29 13.84
CA LEU A 182 6.02 40.26 13.03
C LEU A 182 5.12 41.47 13.31
N ARG A 183 4.90 41.79 14.60
CA ARG A 183 4.11 42.96 15.02
C ARG A 183 4.77 44.28 14.63
N LYS A 184 6.11 44.38 14.71
CA LYS A 184 6.85 45.56 14.21
C LYS A 184 6.65 45.76 12.71
N TYR A 185 6.71 44.67 11.93
CA TYR A 185 6.44 44.72 10.49
C TYR A 185 5.00 45.22 10.21
N TYR A 186 4.00 44.67 10.89
CA TYR A 186 2.62 45.12 10.78
C TYR A 186 2.44 46.61 11.10
N ALA A 187 3.07 47.10 12.17
CA ALA A 187 3.01 48.51 12.55
C ALA A 187 3.70 49.44 11.54
N ALA A 188 4.76 48.97 10.86
CA ALA A 188 5.48 49.74 9.85
C ALA A 188 4.73 49.81 8.51
N TYR A 189 3.89 48.82 8.20
CA TYR A 189 3.19 48.72 6.92
C TYR A 189 1.66 48.55 7.06
N PRO A 190 0.95 49.46 7.77
CA PRO A 190 -0.47 49.30 8.06
C PRO A 190 -1.35 49.27 6.80
N GLY A 191 -0.94 49.92 5.71
CA GLY A 191 -1.66 49.89 4.41
C GLY A 191 -1.45 48.61 3.59
N TRP A 192 -0.56 47.71 4.02
CA TRP A 192 -0.26 46.43 3.37
C TRP A 192 -0.85 45.23 4.11
N MET A 193 -1.65 45.50 5.14
CA MET A 193 -2.44 44.52 5.85
C MET A 193 -3.91 44.67 5.46
N GLN A 194 -4.63 43.56 5.45
CA GLN A 194 -6.09 43.66 5.46
C GLN A 194 -6.56 44.30 6.78
N PRO A 195 -7.63 45.12 6.80
CA PRO A 195 -7.94 46.04 7.89
C PRO A 195 -8.06 45.50 9.33
N ASN A 196 -8.00 44.18 9.58
CA ASN A 196 -8.07 43.60 10.92
C ASN A 196 -7.23 42.32 11.03
N GLN A 197 -6.16 42.21 10.24
CA GLN A 197 -5.27 41.07 10.28
C GLN A 197 -4.42 41.12 11.55
N THR A 198 -4.81 40.35 12.56
CA THR A 198 -4.15 40.31 13.86
C THR A 198 -4.02 38.85 14.30
N ILE A 199 -2.95 38.51 15.02
CA ILE A 199 -2.78 37.22 15.72
C ILE A 199 -2.27 36.09 14.81
N LEU A 200 -0.98 36.12 14.50
CA LEU A 200 -0.19 34.92 14.27
C LEU A 200 1.07 34.97 15.15
N ASP A 201 1.57 33.81 15.53
CA ASP A 201 2.60 33.71 16.56
C ASP A 201 4.01 33.99 16.02
N LEU A 202 4.22 33.67 14.74
CA LEU A 202 5.51 33.69 14.07
C LEU A 202 5.36 34.28 12.66
N GLY A 203 6.45 34.84 12.13
CA GLY A 203 6.51 35.37 10.77
C GLY A 203 7.58 34.67 9.93
N VAL A 204 7.35 34.60 8.62
CA VAL A 204 8.32 34.19 7.61
C VAL A 204 8.40 35.31 6.55
N PRO A 205 9.51 36.06 6.47
CA PRO A 205 9.67 37.13 5.48
C PRO A 205 9.67 36.58 4.05
N ASN A 206 9.08 37.33 3.13
CA ASN A 206 9.01 36.98 1.71
C ASN A 206 9.53 38.13 0.84
N ASN A 207 10.19 37.80 -0.26
CA ASN A 207 10.58 38.73 -1.31
C ASN A 207 10.99 37.92 -2.56
N GLU A 208 11.34 38.62 -3.64
CA GLU A 208 11.78 38.01 -4.89
C GLU A 208 12.98 37.05 -4.76
N LYS A 209 13.82 37.19 -3.72
CA LYS A 209 14.99 36.32 -3.51
C LYS A 209 14.68 35.09 -2.68
N THR A 210 13.75 35.20 -1.73
CA THR A 210 13.39 34.10 -0.81
C THR A 210 12.20 33.29 -1.30
N GLY A 211 11.44 33.83 -2.25
CA GLY A 211 10.15 33.33 -2.68
C GLY A 211 8.99 33.89 -1.83
N SER A 212 7.76 33.62 -2.26
CA SER A 212 6.53 33.91 -1.52
C SER A 212 5.47 32.87 -1.82
N ASN A 213 4.72 32.45 -0.78
CA ASN A 213 3.56 31.59 -0.98
C ASN A 213 2.43 32.31 -1.75
N CYS A 214 1.59 31.51 -2.41
CA CYS A 214 0.43 31.97 -3.17
C CYS A 214 -0.82 31.11 -2.87
N ASP A 215 -1.98 31.49 -3.43
CA ASP A 215 -3.18 30.64 -3.39
C ASP A 215 -2.84 29.23 -3.94
N GLY A 216 -3.30 28.21 -3.22
CA GLY A 216 -2.99 26.80 -3.48
C GLY A 216 -1.79 26.27 -2.68
N ASP A 217 -0.94 27.14 -2.13
CA ASP A 217 0.08 26.72 -1.14
C ASP A 217 -0.51 26.50 0.26
N SER A 218 -1.80 26.81 0.45
CA SER A 218 -2.52 26.54 1.70
C SER A 218 -2.29 25.11 2.17
N GLY A 219 -1.77 24.97 3.40
CA GLY A 219 -1.46 23.69 4.02
C GLY A 219 -0.05 23.15 3.75
N SER A 220 0.75 23.80 2.92
CA SER A 220 2.19 23.52 2.82
C SER A 220 2.86 23.62 4.18
N GLY A 221 3.88 22.82 4.46
CA GLY A 221 4.61 22.91 5.73
C GLY A 221 5.75 23.90 5.67
N PHE A 222 5.84 24.81 6.63
CA PHE A 222 7.10 25.47 6.97
C PHE A 222 7.92 24.52 7.86
N PHE A 223 9.19 24.32 7.53
CA PHE A 223 10.06 23.44 8.29
C PHE A 223 11.53 23.89 8.26
N VAL A 224 12.30 23.42 9.23
CA VAL A 224 13.77 23.47 9.20
C VAL A 224 14.29 22.06 8.98
N GLN A 225 15.22 21.87 8.05
CA GLN A 225 15.83 20.58 7.80
C GLN A 225 17.23 20.50 8.45
N LYS A 226 17.46 19.44 9.25
CA LYS A 226 18.79 19.10 9.79
C LYS A 226 19.07 17.63 9.50
N GLY A 227 19.98 17.38 8.55
CA GLY A 227 20.24 16.01 8.07
C GLY A 227 18.98 15.39 7.46
N ASN A 228 18.60 14.19 7.94
CA ASN A 228 17.41 13.46 7.48
C ASN A 228 16.13 13.74 8.32
N VAL A 229 16.18 14.75 9.20
CA VAL A 229 15.05 15.16 10.03
C VAL A 229 14.52 16.51 9.56
N ARG A 230 13.22 16.59 9.34
CA ARG A 230 12.50 17.84 9.09
C ARG A 230 11.71 18.22 10.35
N TYR A 231 12.06 19.37 10.91
CA TYR A 231 11.38 19.97 12.06
C TYR A 231 10.24 20.83 11.53
N TYR A 232 9.03 20.29 11.55
CA TYR A 232 7.81 20.95 11.11
C TYR A 232 7.42 22.05 12.08
N ILE A 233 7.30 23.28 11.58
CA ILE A 233 6.97 24.46 12.37
C ILE A 233 5.45 24.67 12.35
N GLY A 234 4.85 24.72 11.16
CA GLY A 234 3.44 25.00 11.01
C GLY A 234 2.99 25.06 9.55
N ALA A 235 1.68 25.04 9.34
CA ALA A 235 1.10 25.10 8.01
C ALA A 235 1.15 26.54 7.46
N ALA A 236 1.33 26.67 6.15
CA ALA A 236 1.04 27.87 5.40
C ALA A 236 -0.47 28.11 5.44
N GLY A 237 -0.89 28.99 6.34
CA GLY A 237 -2.28 29.38 6.52
C GLY A 237 -2.69 30.54 5.62
N GLY A 238 -3.94 30.98 5.76
CA GLY A 238 -4.52 32.05 4.93
C GLY A 238 -4.21 33.49 5.36
N SER A 239 -3.14 33.75 6.11
CA SER A 239 -2.84 35.09 6.64
C SER A 239 -1.43 35.53 6.27
N GLN A 240 -1.35 36.41 5.27
CA GLN A 240 -0.12 37.06 4.81
C GLN A 240 -0.31 38.56 4.66
N ALA A 241 0.75 39.35 4.79
CA ALA A 241 0.74 40.80 4.67
C ALA A 241 1.84 41.27 3.73
N GLY A 242 1.51 42.19 2.81
CA GLY A 242 2.48 42.76 1.88
C GLY A 242 3.10 41.79 0.88
N ILE A 243 2.47 40.63 0.65
CA ILE A 243 2.86 39.72 -0.44
C ILE A 243 2.07 40.01 -1.72
N THR A 244 2.66 39.63 -2.85
CA THR A 244 2.08 39.67 -4.20
C THR A 244 0.97 38.63 -4.39
N ASN A 245 1.07 37.48 -3.70
CA ASN A 245 0.16 36.34 -3.85
C ASN A 245 0.01 35.93 -5.33
N CYS A 246 1.05 35.99 -6.15
CA CYS A 246 0.99 35.68 -7.57
C CYS A 246 -0.12 36.46 -8.33
N ASN A 247 -0.56 37.61 -7.83
CA ASN A 247 -1.72 38.33 -8.35
C ASN A 247 -1.29 39.65 -8.98
N GLY A 248 -1.54 39.81 -10.28
CA GLY A 248 -1.17 40.99 -11.06
C GLY A 248 -1.81 42.31 -10.58
N SER A 249 -2.81 42.29 -9.69
CA SER A 249 -3.30 43.52 -9.04
C SER A 249 -2.44 43.95 -7.83
N PHE A 250 -1.64 43.02 -7.29
CA PHE A 250 -0.64 43.23 -6.24
C PHE A 250 0.75 43.03 -6.85
N THR A 251 1.11 43.84 -7.86
CA THR A 251 2.31 43.64 -8.70
C THR A 251 3.66 43.69 -7.97
N ARG A 252 3.68 44.01 -6.67
CA ARG A 252 4.91 44.12 -5.89
C ARG A 252 4.67 43.80 -4.43
N PHE A 253 5.73 43.30 -3.79
CA PHE A 253 5.78 43.22 -2.34
C PHE A 253 5.66 44.62 -1.70
N ALA A 254 5.28 44.64 -0.43
CA ALA A 254 5.47 45.82 0.41
C ALA A 254 6.93 46.27 0.40
N PRO A 255 7.22 47.55 0.70
CA PRO A 255 8.59 48.00 0.86
C PRO A 255 9.33 47.09 1.84
N HIS A 256 10.50 46.58 1.45
CA HIS A 256 11.31 45.60 2.21
C HIS A 256 10.77 44.16 2.29
N GLY A 257 9.78 43.80 1.47
CA GLY A 257 9.26 42.44 1.36
C GLY A 257 7.94 42.24 2.09
N GLY A 258 7.30 41.09 1.84
CA GLY A 258 6.09 40.65 2.50
C GLY A 258 6.35 39.76 3.71
N MET A 259 5.28 39.27 4.32
CA MET A 259 5.35 38.42 5.50
C MET A 259 4.22 37.39 5.49
N SER A 260 4.58 36.12 5.67
CA SER A 260 3.64 35.03 5.89
C SER A 260 3.60 34.74 7.38
N GLY A 261 2.41 34.70 7.97
CA GLY A 261 2.31 34.31 9.37
C GLY A 261 2.16 32.80 9.51
N VAL A 262 2.62 32.27 10.65
CA VAL A 262 2.57 30.85 10.98
C VAL A 262 2.12 30.67 12.43
N ASN A 263 1.18 29.73 12.68
CA ASN A 263 0.91 29.20 14.01
C ASN A 263 1.77 27.96 14.25
N PRO A 264 2.51 27.88 15.38
CA PRO A 264 3.37 26.75 15.65
C PRO A 264 2.55 25.52 16.05
N THR A 265 2.83 24.41 15.37
CA THR A 265 2.05 23.18 15.50
C THR A 265 2.27 22.45 16.83
N TYR A 266 3.30 22.78 17.62
CA TYR A 266 3.46 22.23 18.97
C TYR A 266 2.28 22.55 19.90
N LYS A 267 1.44 23.53 19.56
CA LYS A 267 0.19 23.81 20.28
C LYS A 267 -0.85 22.69 20.13
N PHE A 268 -0.71 21.82 19.12
CA PHE A 268 -1.69 20.78 18.77
C PHE A 268 -1.14 19.35 18.95
N LEU A 269 -0.16 19.15 19.83
CA LEU A 269 0.45 17.83 20.07
C LEU A 269 -0.58 16.77 20.50
N SER A 270 -1.63 17.15 21.23
CA SER A 270 -2.72 16.23 21.59
C SER A 270 -3.51 15.75 20.37
N LEU A 271 -3.79 16.63 19.41
CA LEU A 271 -4.47 16.31 18.15
C LEU A 271 -3.61 15.39 17.28
N ILE A 272 -2.30 15.67 17.23
CA ILE A 272 -1.34 14.83 16.51
C ILE A 272 -1.27 13.45 17.14
N LYS A 273 -1.23 13.38 18.47
CA LYS A 273 -1.23 12.11 19.20
C LYS A 273 -2.51 11.30 18.95
N GLU A 274 -3.67 11.96 18.86
CA GLU A 274 -4.92 11.29 18.46
C GLU A 274 -4.81 10.66 17.07
N ALA A 275 -4.24 11.39 16.10
CA ALA A 275 -4.03 10.86 14.75
C ALA A 275 -3.06 9.67 14.73
N GLU A 276 -1.95 9.77 15.47
CA GLU A 276 -0.96 8.70 15.61
C GLU A 276 -1.58 7.44 16.24
N ASP A 277 -2.34 7.60 17.32
CA ASP A 277 -3.02 6.50 18.01
C ASP A 277 -4.07 5.83 17.11
N PHE A 278 -4.83 6.64 16.37
CA PHE A 278 -5.79 6.13 15.39
C PHE A 278 -5.08 5.27 14.33
N VAL A 279 -4.02 5.79 13.71
CA VAL A 279 -3.25 5.04 12.68
C VAL A 279 -2.62 3.78 13.27
N ALA A 280 -2.07 3.84 14.48
CA ALA A 280 -1.50 2.69 15.15
C ALA A 280 -2.55 1.60 15.42
N ASN A 281 -3.76 2.00 15.81
CA ASN A 281 -4.88 1.07 16.02
C ASN A 281 -5.35 0.44 14.69
N GLU A 282 -5.53 1.23 13.64
CA GLU A 282 -5.91 0.73 12.31
C GLU A 282 -4.89 -0.29 11.79
N LYS A 283 -3.60 -0.01 11.90
CA LYS A 283 -2.54 -0.95 11.50
C LYS A 283 -2.58 -2.25 12.31
N LYS A 284 -2.90 -2.19 13.61
CA LYS A 284 -3.08 -3.40 14.43
C LYS A 284 -4.28 -4.23 13.97
N LEU A 285 -5.41 -3.58 13.66
CA LEU A 285 -6.60 -4.25 13.15
C LEU A 285 -6.36 -4.88 11.78
N GLU A 286 -5.67 -4.18 10.88
CA GLU A 286 -5.27 -4.70 9.58
C GLU A 286 -4.35 -5.93 9.71
N ALA A 287 -3.35 -5.86 10.59
CA ALA A 287 -2.45 -6.98 10.86
C ALA A 287 -3.18 -8.20 11.44
N ALA A 288 -4.13 -7.97 12.36
CA ALA A 288 -4.95 -9.04 12.93
C ALA A 288 -5.81 -9.73 11.86
N LYS A 289 -6.46 -8.96 10.97
CA LYS A 289 -7.25 -9.52 9.85
C LYS A 289 -6.38 -10.35 8.89
N LEU A 290 -5.20 -9.84 8.52
CA LEU A 290 -4.27 -10.57 7.66
C LEU A 290 -3.80 -11.88 8.29
N GLU A 291 -3.61 -11.89 9.61
CA GLU A 291 -3.24 -13.08 10.36
C GLU A 291 -4.39 -14.09 10.45
N GLU A 292 -5.62 -13.64 10.71
CA GLU A 292 -6.82 -14.49 10.68
C GLU A 292 -7.01 -15.13 9.29
N GLU A 293 -6.84 -14.37 8.21
CA GLU A 293 -6.89 -14.88 6.83
C GLU A 293 -5.76 -15.87 6.52
N ARG A 294 -4.57 -15.69 7.10
CA ARG A 294 -3.46 -16.64 6.98
C ARG A 294 -3.80 -17.96 7.69
N VAL A 295 -4.27 -17.89 8.93
CA VAL A 295 -4.67 -19.06 9.72
C VAL A 295 -5.83 -19.81 9.06
N ALA A 296 -6.83 -19.10 8.53
CA ALA A 296 -7.95 -19.70 7.81
C ALA A 296 -7.49 -20.44 6.54
N ARG A 297 -6.56 -19.86 5.78
CA ARG A 297 -5.96 -20.53 4.60
C ARG A 297 -5.17 -21.77 4.99
N GLU A 298 -4.39 -21.71 6.05
CA GLU A 298 -3.61 -22.86 6.55
C GLU A 298 -4.51 -23.99 7.05
N LEU A 299 -5.58 -23.67 7.77
CA LEU A 299 -6.54 -24.67 8.23
C LEU A 299 -7.26 -25.33 7.05
N LYS A 300 -7.69 -24.54 6.06
CA LYS A 300 -8.31 -25.06 4.84
C LYS A 300 -7.35 -25.96 4.06
N ALA A 301 -6.08 -25.57 3.93
CA ALA A 301 -5.07 -26.39 3.27
C ALA A 301 -4.83 -27.73 3.99
N LYS A 302 -4.86 -27.74 5.33
CA LYS A 302 -4.77 -28.99 6.11
C LYS A 302 -5.99 -29.88 5.91
N GLN A 303 -7.20 -29.31 5.97
CA GLN A 303 -8.44 -30.06 5.73
C GLN A 303 -8.47 -30.66 4.32
N ASP A 304 -8.08 -29.89 3.31
CA ASP A 304 -8.01 -30.36 1.92
C ASP A 304 -6.94 -31.48 1.76
N ALA A 305 -5.82 -31.42 2.48
CA ALA A 305 -4.79 -32.45 2.47
C ALA A 305 -5.25 -33.74 3.18
N ASP A 306 -5.89 -33.62 4.36
CA ASP A 306 -6.42 -34.75 5.11
C ASP A 306 -7.55 -35.46 4.32
N GLU A 307 -8.42 -34.68 3.66
CA GLU A 307 -9.48 -35.23 2.80
C GLU A 307 -8.90 -35.99 1.60
N ARG A 308 -7.88 -35.41 0.94
CA ARG A 308 -7.18 -36.10 -0.16
C ARG A 308 -6.54 -37.40 0.30
N ALA A 309 -5.87 -37.40 1.45
CA ALA A 309 -5.26 -38.60 2.02
C ALA A 309 -6.32 -39.66 2.35
N ARG A 310 -7.48 -39.26 2.88
CA ARG A 310 -8.61 -40.17 3.15
C ARG A 310 -9.17 -40.80 1.86
N VAL A 311 -9.41 -39.98 0.83
CA VAL A 311 -9.94 -40.45 -0.47
C VAL A 311 -8.93 -41.39 -1.14
N GLU A 312 -7.63 -41.07 -1.11
CA GLU A 312 -6.58 -41.93 -1.65
C GLU A 312 -6.50 -43.27 -0.91
N ALA A 313 -6.58 -43.25 0.43
CA ALA A 313 -6.63 -44.47 1.23
C ALA A 313 -7.88 -45.32 0.96
N GLU A 314 -9.05 -44.71 0.81
CA GLU A 314 -10.29 -45.41 0.48
C GLU A 314 -10.23 -46.05 -0.92
N LEU A 315 -9.71 -45.32 -1.92
CA LEU A 315 -9.53 -45.83 -3.28
C LEU A 315 -8.56 -47.01 -3.31
N LYS A 316 -7.44 -46.90 -2.58
CA LYS A 316 -6.46 -47.99 -2.45
C LYS A 316 -7.08 -49.23 -1.80
N ALA A 317 -7.85 -49.05 -0.72
CA ALA A 317 -8.55 -50.16 -0.07
C ALA A 317 -9.58 -50.84 -0.98
N LYS A 318 -10.32 -50.08 -1.79
CA LYS A 318 -11.26 -50.63 -2.79
C LYS A 318 -10.53 -51.43 -3.87
N LEU A 319 -9.44 -50.90 -4.41
CA LEU A 319 -8.64 -51.60 -5.43
C LEU A 319 -8.01 -52.89 -4.88
N GLU A 320 -7.50 -52.88 -3.65
CA GLU A 320 -6.97 -54.09 -3.00
C GLU A 320 -8.07 -55.14 -2.75
N ALA A 321 -9.27 -54.71 -2.33
CA ALA A 321 -10.41 -55.60 -2.15
C ALA A 321 -10.88 -56.22 -3.48
N GLU A 322 -11.01 -55.41 -4.54
CA GLU A 322 -11.37 -55.89 -5.88
C GLU A 322 -10.33 -56.86 -6.45
N ALA A 323 -9.04 -56.56 -6.27
CA ALA A 323 -7.95 -57.47 -6.67
C ALA A 323 -8.02 -58.82 -5.95
N LYS A 324 -8.36 -58.82 -4.65
CA LYS A 324 -8.55 -60.06 -3.88
C LYS A 324 -9.75 -60.86 -4.37
N ILE A 325 -10.89 -60.21 -4.64
CA ILE A 325 -12.08 -60.87 -5.21
C ILE A 325 -11.77 -61.47 -6.59
N ALA A 326 -11.05 -60.72 -7.44
CA ALA A 326 -10.64 -61.20 -8.75
C ALA A 326 -9.69 -62.41 -8.66
N ALA A 327 -8.74 -62.38 -7.72
CA ALA A 327 -7.82 -63.49 -7.47
C ALA A 327 -8.56 -64.75 -6.96
N GLU A 328 -9.50 -64.59 -6.03
CA GLU A 328 -10.34 -65.70 -5.53
C GLU A 328 -11.22 -66.28 -6.64
N ALA A 329 -11.82 -65.44 -7.49
CA ALA A 329 -12.60 -65.88 -8.64
C ALA A 329 -11.74 -66.64 -9.66
N ALA A 330 -10.54 -66.14 -9.98
CA ALA A 330 -9.60 -66.81 -10.86
C ALA A 330 -9.14 -68.16 -10.30
N ALA A 331 -8.87 -68.24 -8.99
CA ALA A 331 -8.51 -69.49 -8.31
C ALA A 331 -9.64 -70.52 -8.37
N LYS A 332 -10.90 -70.09 -8.20
CA LYS A 332 -12.07 -70.97 -8.32
C LYS A 332 -12.25 -71.51 -9.74
N VAL A 333 -12.11 -70.65 -10.76
CA VAL A 333 -12.17 -71.08 -12.17
C VAL A 333 -11.06 -72.08 -12.49
N ALA A 334 -9.84 -71.84 -12.00
CA ALA A 334 -8.72 -72.76 -12.19
C ALA A 334 -8.97 -74.13 -11.51
N ALA A 335 -9.54 -74.13 -10.30
CA ALA A 335 -9.91 -75.36 -9.59
C ALA A 335 -11.00 -76.16 -10.33
N ASP A 336 -12.05 -75.48 -10.81
CA ASP A 336 -13.13 -76.10 -11.59
C ASP A 336 -12.60 -76.67 -12.91
N ALA A 337 -11.71 -75.95 -13.60
CA ALA A 337 -11.05 -76.44 -14.81
C ALA A 337 -10.17 -77.67 -14.54
N ALA A 338 -9.43 -77.68 -13.44
CA ALA A 338 -8.62 -78.83 -13.03
C ALA A 338 -9.48 -80.07 -12.71
N LEU A 339 -10.62 -79.88 -12.03
CA LEU A 339 -11.58 -80.95 -11.76
C LEU A 339 -12.16 -81.54 -13.06
N LEU A 340 -12.52 -80.68 -14.01
CA LEU A 340 -13.04 -81.08 -15.32
C LEU A 340 -12.00 -81.87 -16.13
N ALA A 341 -10.74 -81.42 -16.12
CA ALA A 341 -9.63 -82.13 -16.74
C ALA A 341 -9.39 -83.51 -16.10
N ALA A 342 -9.45 -83.60 -14.77
CA ALA A 342 -9.32 -84.86 -14.04
C ALA A 342 -10.47 -85.84 -14.37
N LYS A 343 -11.72 -85.35 -14.43
CA LYS A 343 -12.89 -86.14 -14.86
C LYS A 343 -12.71 -86.67 -16.29
N LYS A 344 -12.30 -85.82 -17.23
CA LYS A 344 -12.06 -86.22 -18.63
C LYS A 344 -10.97 -87.28 -18.73
N LYS A 345 -9.87 -87.14 -17.97
CA LYS A 345 -8.79 -88.12 -17.91
C LYS A 345 -9.26 -89.47 -17.34
N SER A 346 -10.12 -89.46 -16.32
CA SER A 346 -10.76 -90.66 -15.77
C SER A 346 -11.70 -91.35 -16.77
N GLN A 347 -12.52 -90.55 -17.47
CA GLN A 347 -13.41 -91.04 -18.54
C GLN A 347 -12.62 -91.67 -19.70
N ASP A 348 -11.53 -91.04 -20.14
CA ASP A 348 -10.69 -91.56 -21.24
C ASP A 348 -9.93 -92.84 -20.84
N LEU A 349 -9.48 -92.95 -19.58
CA LEU A 349 -8.91 -94.19 -19.05
C LEU A 349 -9.96 -95.30 -19.01
N ALA A 350 -11.18 -95.00 -18.56
CA ALA A 350 -12.29 -95.95 -18.56
C ALA A 350 -12.64 -96.43 -19.98
N LYS A 351 -12.62 -95.53 -20.98
CA LYS A 351 -12.79 -95.90 -22.40
C LYS A 351 -11.69 -96.85 -22.85
N LYS A 352 -10.42 -96.51 -22.64
CA LYS A 352 -9.27 -97.36 -23.03
C LYS A 352 -9.30 -98.74 -22.38
N GLN A 353 -9.69 -98.84 -21.12
CA GLN A 353 -9.67 -100.09 -20.38
C GLN A 353 -10.86 -101.01 -20.69
N ASN A 354 -11.99 -100.46 -21.15
CA ASN A 354 -13.24 -101.21 -21.26
C ASN A 354 -13.69 -101.44 -22.70
N VAL A 355 -13.44 -100.52 -23.64
CA VAL A 355 -13.84 -100.72 -25.05
C VAL A 355 -13.08 -101.91 -25.67
N GLY A 356 -13.80 -102.79 -26.36
CA GLY A 356 -13.22 -103.97 -27.03
C GLY A 356 -12.94 -105.16 -26.12
N LYS A 357 -13.08 -105.03 -24.79
CA LYS A 357 -12.99 -106.16 -23.86
C LYS A 357 -14.24 -107.02 -23.91
N SER A 358 -14.08 -108.33 -23.67
CA SER A 358 -15.17 -109.30 -23.72
C SER A 358 -16.24 -109.02 -22.67
N CYS A 359 -17.50 -109.22 -23.07
CA CYS A 359 -18.66 -109.12 -22.18
C CYS A 359 -19.50 -110.39 -22.26
N SER A 360 -20.19 -110.73 -21.17
CA SER A 360 -20.86 -112.03 -21.01
C SER A 360 -22.32 -112.04 -21.52
N LYS A 361 -22.97 -110.87 -21.64
CA LYS A 361 -24.40 -110.79 -21.96
C LYS A 361 -24.71 -109.66 -22.93
N LEU A 362 -25.19 -110.01 -24.14
CA LEU A 362 -25.60 -109.06 -25.18
C LEU A 362 -26.65 -108.08 -24.63
N ARG A 363 -26.55 -106.79 -24.98
CA ARG A 363 -27.37 -105.67 -24.48
C ARG A 363 -27.27 -105.36 -22.98
N SER A 364 -26.38 -106.03 -22.24
CA SER A 364 -26.06 -105.55 -20.89
C SER A 364 -25.37 -104.18 -20.95
N SER A 365 -25.58 -103.35 -19.93
CA SER A 365 -24.96 -102.04 -19.82
C SER A 365 -24.27 -101.88 -18.48
N ARG A 366 -23.15 -101.15 -18.47
CA ARG A 366 -22.45 -100.76 -17.23
C ARG A 366 -21.91 -99.35 -17.37
N THR A 367 -21.78 -98.65 -16.26
CA THR A 367 -21.19 -97.32 -16.21
C THR A 367 -19.90 -97.38 -15.42
N VAL A 368 -18.80 -96.88 -15.99
CA VAL A 368 -17.50 -96.79 -15.30
C VAL A 368 -16.97 -95.37 -15.50
N SER A 369 -16.65 -94.69 -14.40
CA SER A 369 -16.21 -93.28 -14.40
C SER A 369 -17.15 -92.38 -15.21
N GLU A 370 -18.46 -92.48 -14.99
CA GLU A 370 -19.52 -91.73 -15.70
C GLU A 370 -19.68 -92.06 -17.21
N VAL A 371 -18.84 -92.95 -17.78
CA VAL A 371 -18.98 -93.40 -19.17
C VAL A 371 -19.84 -94.67 -19.21
N LYS A 372 -20.90 -94.64 -20.03
CA LYS A 372 -21.79 -95.80 -20.25
C LYS A 372 -21.25 -96.69 -21.37
N PHE A 373 -21.17 -97.98 -21.09
CA PHE A 373 -20.77 -99.02 -22.03
C PHE A 373 -21.93 -99.99 -22.23
N VAL A 374 -22.13 -100.46 -23.47
CA VAL A 374 -23.11 -101.48 -23.82
C VAL A 374 -22.41 -102.65 -24.48
N CYS A 375 -22.77 -103.86 -24.08
CA CYS A 375 -22.25 -105.09 -24.65
C CYS A 375 -22.90 -105.35 -26.01
N VAL A 376 -22.12 -105.27 -27.08
CA VAL A 376 -22.55 -105.45 -28.47
C VAL A 376 -21.83 -106.64 -29.12
N LYS A 377 -22.34 -107.10 -30.26
CA LYS A 377 -21.72 -108.18 -31.04
C LYS A 377 -20.80 -107.57 -32.09
N GLN A 378 -19.50 -107.89 -32.04
CA GLN A 378 -18.52 -107.46 -33.04
C GLN A 378 -17.86 -108.73 -33.63
N GLY A 379 -18.24 -109.10 -34.85
CA GLY A 379 -17.85 -110.39 -35.44
C GLY A 379 -18.45 -111.60 -34.69
N LYS A 380 -17.58 -112.56 -34.28
CA LYS A 380 -17.97 -113.76 -33.51
C LYS A 380 -17.91 -113.59 -31.98
N ARG A 381 -17.57 -112.41 -31.45
CA ARG A 381 -17.40 -112.17 -30.00
C ARG A 381 -18.35 -111.07 -29.50
N LEU A 382 -18.68 -111.13 -28.21
CA LEU A 382 -19.38 -110.08 -27.48
C LEU A 382 -18.36 -109.17 -26.81
N VAL A 383 -18.42 -107.87 -27.10
CA VAL A 383 -17.49 -106.87 -26.55
C VAL A 383 -18.22 -105.63 -26.05
N TRP A 384 -17.63 -104.96 -25.06
CA TRP A 384 -18.10 -103.66 -24.60
C TRP A 384 -17.80 -102.58 -25.64
N ALA A 385 -18.83 -101.88 -26.09
CA ALA A 385 -18.73 -100.67 -26.90
C ALA A 385 -19.23 -99.46 -26.11
N LEU A 386 -18.81 -98.27 -26.54
CA LEU A 386 -19.38 -97.02 -26.02
C LEU A 386 -20.86 -96.94 -26.43
N ARG A 387 -21.69 -96.54 -25.47
CA ARG A 387 -23.10 -96.25 -25.74
C ARG A 387 -23.26 -94.88 -26.38
#